data_AF-A0A8J7DVB2-F1
#
_entry.id   AF-A0A8J7DVB2-F1
#
_cell.length_a   1.000
_cell.length_b   1.000
_cell.length_c   1.000
_cell.angle_alpha   90.00
_cell.angle_beta   90.00
_cell.angle_gamma   90.00
#
_symmetry.space_group_name_H-M   'P 1'
#
loop_
_entity.id
_entity.type
_entity.pdbx_description
1 polymer ?
#
loop_
_entity_poly.entity_id
_entity_poly.type
_entity_poly.pdbx_seq_one_letter_code
_entity_poly.pdbx_strand_id
1 'polypeptide(L)'
;MPQKDNSKGSFTIIEFCVILLILGVIAAIALPSLLGQSIKDGGSIGENNVGTMNRGQMGYVWNNKRFATSIADLETGIPTSSETYEYSLRSTPLYAIHYATPRQRKRSIKGYVGIVVLADIDRETGELETGQLVCAVQKAKTSRPSDPIFKRGAFVCPPGTKNRRQKQRKIKIRDRDLQLAYQSLAFSEAGNSQRARELAATIKDAKIKEKALAACCQK
;
A
#
# COMPACT_ATOMS: atom_id res chain seq x y z
N MET A 1 65.99 2.03 -38.54
CA MET A 1 64.58 2.33 -38.90
C MET A 1 63.72 1.14 -38.50
N PRO A 2 62.72 1.28 -37.61
CA PRO A 2 61.80 0.19 -37.31
C PRO A 2 60.74 0.10 -38.43
N GLN A 3 60.52 -1.11 -38.95
CA GLN A 3 59.44 -1.40 -39.89
C GLN A 3 58.12 -1.49 -39.12
N LYS A 4 57.14 -0.68 -39.56
CA LYS A 4 55.77 -0.62 -39.03
C LYS A 4 54.95 -1.73 -39.69
N ASP A 5 54.69 -2.82 -38.96
CA ASP A 5 53.73 -3.84 -39.39
C ASP A 5 52.31 -3.33 -39.12
N ASN A 6 51.63 -2.89 -40.17
CA ASN A 6 50.20 -2.65 -40.17
C ASN A 6 49.48 -3.92 -40.63
N SER A 7 49.41 -4.93 -39.77
CA SER A 7 48.55 -6.09 -39.97
C SER A 7 47.09 -5.68 -39.78
N LYS A 8 46.52 -5.01 -40.79
CA LYS A 8 45.08 -4.84 -40.91
C LYS A 8 44.48 -6.19 -41.28
N GLY A 9 44.20 -7.00 -40.25
CA GLY A 9 43.47 -8.25 -40.40
C GLY A 9 42.16 -7.99 -41.13
N SER A 10 42.02 -8.57 -42.32
CA SER A 10 40.80 -8.52 -43.12
C SER A 10 39.71 -9.28 -42.37
N PHE A 11 38.77 -8.54 -41.78
CA PHE A 11 37.61 -9.14 -41.12
C PHE A 11 36.84 -9.98 -42.16
N THR A 12 36.74 -11.29 -41.95
CA THR A 12 36.09 -12.15 -42.94
C THR A 12 34.56 -11.94 -42.90
N ILE A 13 33.92 -11.94 -44.07
CA ILE A 13 32.45 -11.76 -44.17
C ILE A 13 31.72 -12.84 -43.35
N ILE A 14 32.26 -14.07 -43.33
CA ILE A 14 31.68 -15.19 -42.58
C ILE A 14 31.70 -14.93 -41.07
N GLU A 15 32.81 -14.39 -40.55
CA GLU A 15 32.93 -14.04 -39.13
C GLU A 15 31.93 -12.95 -38.74
N PHE A 16 31.70 -11.97 -39.61
CA PHE A 16 30.66 -10.97 -39.41
C PHE A 16 29.26 -11.56 -39.39
N CYS A 17 28.97 -12.49 -40.31
CA CYS A 17 27.67 -13.15 -40.38
C CYS A 17 27.35 -13.95 -39.12
N VAL A 18 28.32 -14.69 -38.56
CA VAL A 18 28.11 -15.49 -37.34
C VAL A 18 27.80 -14.59 -36.15
N ILE A 19 28.50 -13.46 -36.02
CA ILE A 19 28.25 -12.49 -34.93
C ILE A 19 26.84 -11.91 -35.02
N LEU A 20 26.39 -11.52 -36.22
CA LEU A 20 25.03 -11.02 -36.43
C LEU A 20 23.96 -12.07 -36.11
N LEU A 21 24.23 -13.34 -36.43
CA LEU A 21 23.32 -14.45 -36.14
C LEU A 21 23.17 -14.66 -34.63
N ILE A 22 24.28 -14.67 -33.89
CA ILE A 22 24.28 -14.81 -32.43
C ILE A 22 23.55 -13.61 -31.77
N LEU A 23 23.87 -12.39 -32.19
CA LEU A 23 23.20 -11.17 -31.70
C LEU A 23 21.69 -11.20 -31.99
N GLY A 24 21.28 -11.71 -33.16
CA GLY A 24 19.88 -11.87 -33.53
C GLY A 24 19.11 -12.82 -32.61
N VAL A 25 19.70 -13.96 -32.25
CA VAL A 25 19.08 -14.92 -31.32
C VAL A 25 18.96 -14.34 -29.91
N ILE A 26 20.02 -13.68 -29.42
CA ILE A 26 20.00 -13.03 -28.09
C ILE A 26 18.94 -11.92 -28.06
N ALA A 27 18.88 -11.09 -29.11
CA ALA A 27 17.89 -10.02 -29.23
C ALA A 27 16.46 -10.56 -29.28
N ALA A 28 16.19 -11.65 -30.01
CA ALA A 28 14.88 -12.26 -30.10
C ALA A 28 14.35 -12.77 -28.73
N ILE A 29 15.23 -13.24 -27.86
CA ILE A 29 14.86 -13.70 -26.50
C ILE A 29 14.72 -12.53 -25.53
N ALA A 30 15.56 -11.50 -25.64
CA ALA A 30 15.59 -10.37 -24.71
C ALA A 30 14.55 -9.28 -25.01
N LEU A 31 14.24 -8.99 -26.28
CA LEU A 31 13.29 -7.93 -26.69
C LEU A 31 11.89 -8.08 -26.09
N PRO A 32 11.27 -9.28 -26.04
CA PRO A 32 9.94 -9.45 -25.46
C PRO A 32 9.88 -9.00 -23.99
N SER A 33 10.98 -9.22 -23.27
CA SER A 33 11.10 -8.87 -21.84
C SER A 33 11.20 -7.35 -21.65
N LEU A 34 11.95 -6.65 -22.50
CA LEU A 34 12.15 -5.21 -22.39
C LEU A 34 10.88 -4.41 -22.72
N LEU A 35 10.14 -4.80 -23.76
CA LEU A 35 8.90 -4.12 -24.17
C LEU A 35 7.70 -4.44 -23.26
N GLY A 36 7.71 -5.59 -22.59
CA GLY A 36 6.63 -6.02 -21.69
C GLY A 36 6.74 -5.52 -20.24
N GLN A 37 7.84 -4.84 -19.89
CA GLN A 37 8.08 -4.29 -18.54
C GLN A 37 7.56 -2.85 -18.41
N SER A 38 7.82 -1.97 -19.38
CA SER A 38 7.44 -0.54 -19.32
C SER A 38 5.93 -0.26 -19.13
N ILE A 39 5.06 -1.12 -19.65
CA ILE A 39 3.58 -0.98 -19.52
C ILE A 39 3.08 -1.47 -18.15
N LYS A 40 3.87 -2.26 -17.40
CA LYS A 40 3.53 -2.78 -16.07
C LYS A 40 3.88 -1.80 -14.93
N ASP A 41 4.59 -0.72 -15.23
CA ASP A 41 5.25 0.11 -14.22
C ASP A 41 4.32 1.09 -13.51
N GLY A 42 3.31 1.63 -14.20
CA GLY A 42 2.38 2.56 -13.56
C GLY A 42 1.63 1.94 -12.37
N GLY A 43 1.09 0.73 -12.55
CA GLY A 43 0.38 0.04 -11.47
C GLY A 43 1.29 -0.38 -10.30
N SER A 44 2.54 -0.79 -10.58
CA SER A 44 3.47 -1.20 -9.53
C SER A 44 3.95 -0.01 -8.69
N ILE A 45 4.08 1.19 -9.27
CA ILE A 45 4.41 2.43 -8.54
C ILE A 45 3.32 2.75 -7.52
N GLY A 46 2.04 2.75 -7.92
CA GLY A 46 0.93 3.01 -7.01
C GLY A 46 0.89 2.02 -5.84
N GLU A 47 1.08 0.73 -6.11
CA GLU A 47 1.12 -0.32 -5.10
C GLU A 47 2.30 -0.16 -4.13
N ASN A 48 3.49 0.08 -4.68
CA ASN A 48 4.71 0.25 -3.90
C ASN A 48 4.64 1.48 -3.00
N ASN A 49 4.12 2.59 -3.51
CA ASN A 49 4.00 3.82 -2.74
C ASN A 49 3.00 3.66 -1.59
N VAL A 50 1.81 3.07 -1.82
CA VAL A 50 0.87 2.76 -0.74
C VAL A 50 1.49 1.82 0.30
N GLY A 51 2.21 0.79 -0.14
CA GLY A 51 2.92 -0.11 0.77
C GLY A 51 4.02 0.59 1.57
N THR A 52 4.68 1.58 0.99
CA THR A 52 5.71 2.40 1.65
C THR A 52 5.08 3.37 2.65
N MET A 53 3.97 4.03 2.29
CA MET A 53 3.19 4.85 3.22
C MET A 53 2.72 4.04 4.43
N ASN A 54 2.22 2.81 4.22
CA ASN A 54 1.85 1.92 5.33
C ASN A 54 3.04 1.64 6.26
N ARG A 55 4.23 1.33 5.72
CA ARG A 55 5.43 1.09 6.55
C ARG A 55 5.87 2.33 7.30
N GLY A 56 5.86 3.49 6.64
CA GLY A 56 6.14 4.79 7.28
C GLY A 56 5.15 5.07 8.41
N GLN A 57 3.87 4.80 8.21
CA GLN A 57 2.84 4.93 9.23
C GLN A 57 3.06 4.00 10.42
N MET A 58 3.45 2.75 10.19
CA MET A 58 3.78 1.81 11.28
C MET A 58 4.97 2.31 12.10
N GLY A 59 6.04 2.80 11.45
CA GLY A 59 7.18 3.43 12.12
C GLY A 59 6.78 4.68 12.91
N TYR A 60 5.91 5.51 12.32
CA TYR A 60 5.39 6.70 13.01
C TYR A 60 4.59 6.34 14.26
N VAL A 61 3.73 5.33 14.19
CA VAL A 61 2.96 4.83 15.35
C VAL A 61 3.89 4.26 16.41
N TRP A 62 4.95 3.55 16.02
CA TRP A 62 5.94 3.03 16.95
C TRP A 62 6.59 4.14 17.78
N ASN A 63 7.00 5.22 17.12
CA ASN A 63 7.71 6.34 17.73
C ASN A 63 6.79 7.31 18.49
N ASN A 64 5.58 7.57 17.97
CA ASN A 64 4.71 8.64 18.46
C ASN A 64 3.46 8.14 19.19
N LYS A 65 3.20 6.82 19.19
CA LYS A 65 2.01 6.16 19.77
C LYS A 65 0.66 6.69 19.25
N ARG A 66 0.68 7.39 18.12
CA ARG A 66 -0.46 7.92 17.37
C ARG A 66 -0.24 7.79 15.87
N PHE A 67 -1.32 7.88 15.10
CA PHE A 67 -1.24 7.90 13.64
C PHE A 67 -0.84 9.31 13.16
N ALA A 68 0.07 9.37 12.19
CA ALA A 68 0.33 10.55 11.39
C ALA A 68 -0.93 10.98 10.63
N THR A 69 -1.08 12.30 10.47
CA THR A 69 -2.22 12.96 9.82
C THR A 69 -1.84 13.55 8.46
N SER A 70 -0.55 13.63 8.13
CA SER A 70 -0.05 14.13 6.85
C SER A 70 0.99 13.17 6.22
N ILE A 71 1.13 13.21 4.89
CA ILE A 71 2.10 12.36 4.18
C ILE A 71 3.53 12.79 4.52
N ALA A 72 3.74 14.09 4.78
CA ALA A 72 5.03 14.65 5.17
C ALA A 72 5.55 14.03 6.48
N ASP A 73 4.67 13.84 7.47
CA ASP A 73 5.01 13.22 8.76
C ASP A 73 5.51 11.77 8.63
N LEU A 74 5.25 11.10 7.49
CA LEU A 74 5.70 9.73 7.26
C LEU A 74 7.17 9.65 6.84
N GLU A 75 7.76 10.77 6.42
CA GLU A 75 9.17 10.87 5.98
C GLU A 75 9.55 9.85 4.90
N THR A 76 8.58 9.47 4.05
CA THR A 76 8.76 8.43 3.02
C THR A 76 9.30 8.96 1.69
N GLY A 77 9.38 10.29 1.52
CA GLY A 77 9.74 10.93 0.25
C GLY A 77 8.66 10.83 -0.84
N ILE A 78 7.47 10.31 -0.52
CA ILE A 78 6.36 10.20 -1.48
C ILE A 78 5.66 11.55 -1.61
N PRO A 79 5.58 12.13 -2.82
CA PRO A 79 4.85 13.38 -3.01
C PRO A 79 3.33 13.14 -2.90
N THR A 80 2.57 14.19 -2.56
CA THR A 80 1.10 14.13 -2.55
C THR A 80 0.52 13.96 -3.96
N SER A 81 1.23 14.41 -5.00
CA SER A 81 0.81 14.27 -6.39
C SER A 81 1.98 13.85 -7.28
N SER A 82 1.68 13.00 -8.25
CA SER A 82 2.60 12.60 -9.33
C SER A 82 1.87 12.66 -10.68
N GLU A 83 2.55 12.35 -11.77
CA GLU A 83 1.91 12.29 -13.10
C GLU A 83 0.78 11.25 -13.18
N THR A 84 0.87 10.17 -12.41
CA THR A 84 -0.03 9.01 -12.53
C THR A 84 -1.01 8.86 -11.36
N TYR A 85 -0.66 9.37 -10.18
CA TYR A 85 -1.42 9.21 -8.95
C TYR A 85 -1.52 10.49 -8.13
N GLU A 86 -2.67 10.65 -7.50
CA GLU A 86 -2.85 11.50 -6.33
C GLU A 86 -2.79 10.63 -5.08
N TYR A 87 -1.91 10.97 -4.15
CA TYR A 87 -1.73 10.30 -2.87
C TYR A 87 -2.39 11.11 -1.76
N SER A 88 -3.15 10.41 -0.93
CA SER A 88 -3.77 11.02 0.25
C SER A 88 -3.79 10.03 1.40
N LEU A 89 -4.02 10.55 2.61
CA LEU A 89 -4.22 9.73 3.78
C LEU A 89 -5.38 10.25 4.63
N ARG A 90 -6.02 9.34 5.35
CA ARG A 90 -7.04 9.63 6.36
C ARG A 90 -6.69 8.85 7.61
N SER A 91 -6.56 9.53 8.74
CA SER A 91 -6.24 8.89 10.03
C SER A 91 -7.34 9.09 11.06
N THR A 92 -7.43 8.14 11.97
CA THR A 92 -8.20 8.17 13.22
C THR A 92 -7.26 7.77 14.36
N PRO A 93 -7.67 7.92 15.62
CA PRO A 93 -6.92 7.37 16.75
C PRO A 93 -6.66 5.85 16.70
N LEU A 94 -7.41 5.10 15.88
CA LEU A 94 -7.36 3.63 15.80
C LEU A 94 -6.70 3.09 14.52
N TYR A 95 -6.73 3.83 13.41
CA TYR A 95 -6.14 3.41 12.14
C TYR A 95 -5.77 4.58 11.24
N ALA A 96 -4.96 4.34 10.22
CA ALA A 96 -4.79 5.23 9.09
C ALA A 96 -4.99 4.50 7.76
N ILE A 97 -5.60 5.18 6.80
CA ILE A 97 -5.84 4.69 5.44
C ILE A 97 -5.03 5.56 4.49
N HIS A 98 -4.35 4.92 3.55
CA HIS A 98 -3.52 5.54 2.52
C HIS A 98 -4.10 5.22 1.15
N TYR A 99 -4.13 6.20 0.26
CA TYR A 99 -4.72 6.06 -1.05
C TYR A 99 -3.71 6.40 -2.13
N ALA A 100 -3.75 5.64 -3.22
CA ALA A 100 -3.24 6.05 -4.52
C ALA A 100 -4.40 6.10 -5.51
N THR A 101 -4.83 7.30 -5.83
CA THR A 101 -5.96 7.57 -6.73
C THR A 101 -5.43 7.83 -8.13
N PRO A 102 -5.78 7.01 -9.15
CA PRO A 102 -5.27 7.21 -10.50
C PRO A 102 -5.73 8.54 -11.08
N ARG A 103 -4.80 9.29 -11.69
CA ARG A 103 -5.14 10.53 -12.42
C ARG A 103 -5.61 10.27 -13.84
N GLN A 104 -5.37 9.07 -14.37
CA GLN A 104 -5.73 8.67 -15.73
C GLN A 104 -6.47 7.33 -15.73
N ARG A 105 -7.50 7.20 -16.58
CA ARG A 105 -8.25 5.96 -16.75
C ARG A 105 -7.57 5.02 -17.75
N LYS A 106 -6.46 4.41 -17.35
CA LYS A 106 -5.73 3.41 -18.15
C LYS A 106 -5.85 2.02 -17.52
N ARG A 107 -6.03 0.96 -18.32
CA ARG A 107 -6.17 -0.42 -17.81
C ARG A 107 -4.95 -0.90 -17.01
N SER A 108 -3.76 -0.39 -17.34
CA SER A 108 -2.50 -0.64 -16.64
C SER A 108 -2.37 0.12 -15.31
N ILE A 109 -3.15 1.19 -15.09
CA ILE A 109 -3.10 2.03 -13.89
C ILE A 109 -4.33 1.73 -13.02
N LYS A 110 -4.09 1.17 -11.84
CA LYS A 110 -5.15 0.78 -10.89
C LYS A 110 -5.09 1.66 -9.66
N GLY A 111 -6.23 1.90 -9.02
CA GLY A 111 -6.25 2.54 -7.72
C GLY A 111 -5.81 1.57 -6.63
N TYR A 112 -5.19 2.09 -5.59
CA TYR A 112 -4.73 1.32 -4.43
C TYR A 112 -5.18 1.97 -3.14
N VAL A 113 -5.57 1.14 -2.17
CA VAL A 113 -5.88 1.58 -0.81
C VAL A 113 -5.15 0.69 0.18
N GLY A 114 -4.40 1.32 1.08
CA GLY A 114 -3.70 0.69 2.18
C GLY A 114 -4.35 1.08 3.49
N ILE A 115 -4.32 0.22 4.49
CA ILE A 115 -4.70 0.57 5.85
C ILE A 115 -3.66 0.02 6.83
N VAL A 116 -3.38 0.81 7.85
CA VAL A 116 -2.60 0.44 9.03
C VAL A 116 -3.51 0.55 10.25
N VAL A 117 -3.57 -0.49 11.05
CA VAL A 117 -4.48 -0.63 12.19
C VAL A 117 -3.69 -1.05 13.42
N LEU A 118 -4.20 -0.75 14.61
CA LEU A 118 -3.78 -1.44 15.84
C LEU A 118 -4.31 -2.88 15.79
N ALA A 119 -3.42 -3.87 15.70
CA ALA A 119 -3.78 -5.28 15.55
C ALA A 119 -3.84 -6.03 16.88
N ASP A 120 -2.95 -5.65 17.79
CA ASP A 120 -2.85 -6.21 19.13
C ASP A 120 -2.24 -5.16 20.09
N ILE A 121 -2.32 -5.45 21.38
CA ILE A 121 -1.56 -4.75 22.42
C ILE A 121 -0.80 -5.80 23.21
N ASP A 122 0.51 -5.66 23.24
CA ASP A 122 1.33 -6.46 24.13
C ASP A 122 0.99 -6.07 25.58
N ARG A 123 0.46 -7.04 26.34
CA ARG A 123 -0.02 -6.81 27.72
C ARG A 123 1.11 -6.74 28.74
N GLU A 124 2.30 -7.20 28.39
CA GLU A 124 3.48 -7.14 29.25
C GLU A 124 4.19 -5.80 29.09
N THR A 125 4.39 -5.35 27.85
CA THR A 125 5.10 -4.09 27.55
C THR A 125 4.16 -2.89 27.40
N GLY A 126 2.86 -3.13 27.19
CA GLY A 126 1.88 -2.11 26.86
C GLY A 126 2.06 -1.52 25.45
N GLU A 127 2.86 -2.16 24.60
CA GLU A 127 3.16 -1.70 23.25
C GLU A 127 2.06 -2.04 22.25
N LEU A 128 1.85 -1.13 21.29
CA LEU A 128 0.85 -1.27 20.26
C LEU A 128 1.44 -2.04 19.07
N GLU A 129 0.92 -3.24 18.80
CA GLU A 129 1.24 -3.95 17.58
C GLU A 129 0.39 -3.43 16.43
N THR A 130 1.02 -3.20 15.27
CA THR A 130 0.33 -2.72 14.07
C THR A 130 0.18 -3.79 13.01
N GLY A 131 -0.99 -3.82 12.37
CA GLY A 131 -1.27 -4.65 11.20
C GLY A 131 -1.48 -3.79 9.97
N GLN A 132 -1.18 -4.33 8.79
CA GLN A 132 -1.39 -3.62 7.53
C GLN A 132 -2.03 -4.47 6.43
N LEU A 133 -2.74 -3.82 5.52
CA LEU A 133 -3.39 -4.41 4.36
C LEU A 133 -3.28 -3.45 3.17
N VAL A 134 -3.14 -4.00 1.96
CA VAL A 134 -3.18 -3.25 0.71
C VAL A 134 -4.16 -3.94 -0.25
N CYS A 135 -5.03 -3.14 -0.85
CA CYS A 135 -6.08 -3.58 -1.76
C CYS A 135 -5.96 -2.82 -3.08
N ALA A 136 -6.03 -3.56 -4.20
CA ALA A 136 -5.98 -3.00 -5.54
C ALA A 136 -7.37 -2.98 -6.17
N VAL A 137 -7.80 -1.85 -6.73
CA VAL A 137 -9.06 -1.75 -7.47
C VAL A 137 -9.01 -2.66 -8.71
N GLN A 138 -10.07 -3.43 -8.95
CA GLN A 138 -10.10 -4.41 -10.03
C GLN A 138 -10.33 -3.77 -11.40
N LYS A 139 -11.14 -2.70 -11.45
CA LYS A 139 -11.49 -1.95 -12.67
C LYS A 139 -10.84 -0.57 -12.66
N ALA A 140 -10.27 -0.14 -13.78
CA ALA A 140 -9.66 1.18 -13.91
C ALA A 140 -10.70 2.28 -13.67
N LYS A 141 -10.42 3.16 -12.71
CA LYS A 141 -11.23 4.31 -12.30
C LYS A 141 -10.29 5.43 -11.86
N THR A 142 -10.74 6.68 -11.98
CA THR A 142 -10.03 7.88 -11.49
C THR A 142 -10.57 8.38 -10.14
N SER A 143 -11.62 7.72 -9.62
CA SER A 143 -12.16 8.01 -8.29
C SER A 143 -11.28 7.40 -7.20
N ARG A 144 -11.23 8.07 -6.03
CA ARG A 144 -10.61 7.52 -4.82
C ARG A 144 -11.14 6.11 -4.54
N PRO A 145 -10.27 5.12 -4.27
CA PRO A 145 -10.72 3.79 -3.86
C PRO A 145 -11.53 3.85 -2.56
N SER A 146 -12.51 2.96 -2.43
CA SER A 146 -13.31 2.81 -1.20
C SER A 146 -12.44 2.35 -0.02
N ASP A 147 -12.88 2.67 1.18
CA ASP A 147 -12.16 2.35 2.42
C ASP A 147 -12.24 0.85 2.75
N PRO A 148 -11.20 0.26 3.37
CA PRO A 148 -11.27 -1.10 3.90
C PRO A 148 -12.37 -1.25 4.96
N ILE A 149 -12.98 -2.43 5.00
CA ILE A 149 -14.16 -2.68 5.82
C ILE A 149 -13.76 -3.54 7.01
N PHE A 150 -14.19 -3.15 8.21
CA PHE A 150 -14.10 -3.99 9.40
C PHE A 150 -15.30 -4.95 9.47
N LYS A 151 -15.07 -6.26 9.38
CA LYS A 151 -16.13 -7.28 9.45
C LYS A 151 -15.61 -8.55 10.13
N ARG A 152 -16.36 -9.04 11.13
CA ARG A 152 -16.06 -10.29 11.88
C ARG A 152 -14.65 -10.29 12.48
N GLY A 153 -14.29 -9.21 13.20
CA GLY A 153 -12.99 -9.10 13.87
C GLY A 153 -11.80 -8.93 12.94
N ALA A 154 -12.03 -8.55 11.68
CA ALA A 154 -10.95 -8.39 10.70
C ALA A 154 -11.21 -7.26 9.70
N PHE A 155 -10.13 -6.60 9.28
CA PHE A 155 -10.16 -5.69 8.13
C PHE A 155 -10.04 -6.47 6.83
N VAL A 156 -10.91 -6.16 5.88
CA VAL A 156 -10.95 -6.80 4.56
C VAL A 156 -10.98 -5.75 3.46
N CYS A 157 -10.49 -6.15 2.28
CA CYS A 157 -10.59 -5.34 1.09
C CYS A 157 -12.06 -5.06 0.72
N PRO A 158 -12.41 -3.82 0.34
CA PRO A 158 -13.78 -3.49 -0.01
C PRO A 158 -14.20 -4.13 -1.33
N PRO A 159 -15.52 -4.24 -1.59
CA PRO A 159 -16.05 -4.76 -2.85
C PRO A 159 -15.43 -4.07 -4.07
N GLY A 160 -15.14 -4.86 -5.12
CA GLY A 160 -14.51 -4.33 -6.33
C GLY A 160 -13.00 -4.08 -6.23
N THR A 161 -12.38 -4.43 -5.09
CA THR A 161 -10.92 -4.48 -4.93
C THR A 161 -10.45 -5.91 -4.68
N LYS A 162 -9.15 -6.18 -4.83
CA LYS A 162 -8.54 -7.48 -4.51
C LYS A 162 -7.21 -7.27 -3.82
N ASN A 163 -6.90 -8.14 -2.86
CA ASN A 163 -5.55 -8.21 -2.32
C ASN A 163 -4.65 -8.95 -3.34
N ARG A 164 -3.53 -8.33 -3.73
CA ARG A 164 -2.53 -8.94 -4.63
C ARG A 164 -1.56 -9.86 -3.89
N ARG A 165 -1.31 -9.63 -2.59
CA ARG A 165 -0.57 -10.55 -1.71
C ARG A 165 -1.49 -11.71 -1.33
N GLN A 166 -1.45 -12.79 -2.09
CA GLN A 166 -2.38 -13.93 -2.02
C GLN A 166 -2.56 -14.54 -0.61
N LYS A 167 -1.61 -14.35 0.32
CA LYS A 167 -1.65 -14.90 1.69
C LYS A 167 -2.26 -13.98 2.77
N GLN A 168 -2.38 -12.65 2.56
CA GLN A 168 -2.84 -11.70 3.61
C GLN A 168 -4.19 -11.06 3.29
N ARG A 169 -5.20 -11.86 2.90
CA ARG A 169 -6.52 -11.35 2.46
C ARG A 169 -7.30 -10.54 3.52
N LYS A 170 -6.86 -10.57 4.77
CA LYS A 170 -7.47 -9.87 5.90
C LYS A 170 -6.47 -9.64 7.02
N ILE A 171 -6.65 -8.57 7.80
CA ILE A 171 -5.95 -8.35 9.08
C ILE A 171 -6.91 -8.80 10.18
N LYS A 172 -6.57 -9.85 10.92
CA LYS A 172 -7.37 -10.25 12.10
C LYS A 172 -6.93 -9.42 13.30
N ILE A 173 -7.90 -8.87 14.01
CA ILE A 173 -7.69 -8.19 15.29
C ILE A 173 -7.87 -9.22 16.39
N ARG A 174 -6.85 -9.45 17.20
CA ARG A 174 -6.88 -10.52 18.21
C ARG A 174 -7.53 -10.05 19.49
N ASP A 175 -7.15 -8.86 19.95
CA ASP A 175 -7.69 -8.29 21.17
C ASP A 175 -9.18 -7.94 21.02
N ARG A 176 -9.99 -8.32 22.03
CA ARG A 176 -11.44 -8.14 22.01
C ARG A 176 -11.84 -6.68 22.18
N ASP A 177 -11.12 -5.92 22.99
CA ASP A 177 -11.40 -4.51 23.25
C ASP A 177 -11.10 -3.68 22.00
N LEU A 178 -10.03 -4.01 21.27
CA LEU A 178 -9.77 -3.44 19.94
C LEU A 178 -10.90 -3.80 18.94
N GLN A 179 -11.42 -5.03 18.95
CA GLN A 179 -12.56 -5.39 18.09
C GLN A 179 -13.80 -4.53 18.39
N LEU A 180 -14.10 -4.30 19.67
CA LEU A 180 -15.20 -3.42 20.09
C LEU A 180 -14.95 -1.98 19.67
N ALA A 181 -13.71 -1.49 19.79
CA ALA A 181 -13.31 -0.15 19.35
C ALA A 181 -13.51 0.07 17.84
N TYR A 182 -13.11 -0.89 17.01
CA TYR A 182 -13.34 -0.80 15.56
C TYR A 182 -14.81 -0.91 15.20
N GLN A 183 -15.56 -1.74 15.92
CA GLN A 183 -17.00 -1.88 15.70
C GLN A 183 -17.76 -0.60 16.09
N SER A 184 -17.38 0.07 17.18
CA SER A 184 -18.00 1.34 17.59
C SER A 184 -17.72 2.44 16.58
N LEU A 185 -16.50 2.53 16.08
CA LEU A 185 -16.14 3.46 15.01
C LEU A 185 -16.95 3.20 13.74
N ALA A 186 -17.10 1.93 13.33
CA ALA A 186 -17.93 1.58 12.18
C ALA A 186 -19.41 1.97 12.36
N PHE A 187 -19.97 1.87 13.57
CA PHE A 187 -21.32 2.37 13.86
C PHE A 187 -21.42 3.90 13.75
N SER A 188 -20.41 4.63 14.22
CA SER A 188 -20.34 6.08 14.10
C SER A 188 -20.24 6.53 12.64
N GLU A 189 -19.39 5.89 11.84
CA GLU A 189 -19.27 6.16 10.40
C GLU A 189 -20.57 5.85 9.63
N ALA A 190 -21.40 4.93 10.15
CA ALA A 190 -22.74 4.65 9.63
C ALA A 190 -23.83 5.60 10.14
N GLY A 191 -23.49 6.62 10.95
CA GLY A 191 -24.43 7.60 11.51
C GLY A 191 -25.13 7.16 12.79
N ASN A 192 -24.78 6.01 13.38
CA ASN A 192 -25.39 5.51 14.61
C ASN A 192 -24.55 5.87 15.84
N SER A 193 -24.50 7.17 16.15
CA SER A 193 -23.61 7.73 17.19
C SER A 193 -23.93 7.23 18.61
N GLN A 194 -25.21 7.01 18.93
CA GLN A 194 -25.60 6.51 20.26
C GLN A 194 -25.08 5.08 20.49
N ARG A 195 -25.32 4.19 19.53
CA ARG A 195 -24.84 2.80 19.59
C ARG A 195 -23.32 2.72 19.60
N ALA A 196 -22.64 3.63 18.88
CA ALA A 196 -21.20 3.75 18.93
C ALA A 196 -20.68 4.09 20.33
N ARG A 197 -21.29 5.07 21.01
CA ARG A 197 -20.93 5.47 22.38
C ARG A 197 -21.17 4.34 23.38
N GLU A 198 -22.32 3.68 23.31
CA GLU A 198 -22.66 2.55 24.18
C GLU A 198 -21.64 1.42 24.03
N LEU A 199 -21.30 1.04 22.80
CA LEU A 199 -20.31 -0.01 22.54
C LEU A 199 -18.91 0.39 23.01
N ALA A 200 -18.48 1.62 22.74
CA ALA A 200 -17.20 2.12 23.22
C ALA A 200 -17.12 2.16 24.76
N ALA A 201 -18.24 2.40 25.46
CA ALA A 201 -18.28 2.41 26.91
C ALA A 201 -18.00 1.03 27.54
N THR A 202 -18.32 -0.07 26.83
CA THR A 202 -18.11 -1.45 27.28
C THR A 202 -16.65 -1.93 27.25
N ILE A 203 -15.77 -1.17 26.59
CA ILE A 203 -14.34 -1.47 26.51
C ILE A 203 -13.72 -1.39 27.91
N LYS A 204 -12.92 -2.40 28.28
CA LYS A 204 -12.32 -2.49 29.62
C LYS A 204 -10.97 -1.79 29.70
N ASP A 205 -10.13 -1.98 28.69
CA ASP A 205 -8.84 -1.32 28.61
C ASP A 205 -9.02 0.20 28.46
N ALA A 206 -8.46 0.95 29.42
CA ALA A 206 -8.62 2.40 29.48
C ALA A 206 -8.01 3.12 28.25
N LYS A 207 -6.85 2.66 27.75
CA LYS A 207 -6.17 3.26 26.59
C LYS A 207 -6.95 3.01 25.31
N ILE A 208 -7.47 1.79 25.12
CA ILE A 208 -8.32 1.46 23.97
C ILE A 208 -9.63 2.25 24.05
N LYS A 209 -10.24 2.33 25.24
CA LYS A 209 -11.48 3.07 25.45
C LYS A 209 -11.33 4.55 25.10
N GLU A 210 -10.26 5.18 25.56
CA GLU A 210 -9.93 6.57 25.23
C GLU A 210 -9.81 6.77 23.71
N LYS A 211 -9.00 5.95 23.04
CA LYS A 211 -8.84 6.00 21.58
C LYS A 211 -10.16 5.75 20.85
N ALA A 212 -10.98 4.83 21.32
CA ALA A 212 -12.29 4.51 20.74
C ALA A 212 -13.25 5.69 20.85
N LEU A 213 -13.37 6.30 22.03
CA LEU A 213 -14.23 7.47 22.26
C LEU A 213 -13.75 8.68 21.45
N ALA A 214 -12.44 8.92 21.39
CA ALA A 214 -11.85 9.95 20.55
C ALA A 214 -12.16 9.73 19.06
N ALA A 215 -12.12 8.49 18.58
CA ALA A 215 -12.38 8.15 17.19
C ALA A 215 -13.86 8.21 16.81
N CYS A 216 -14.76 7.71 17.66
CA CYS A 216 -16.17 7.54 17.31
C CYS A 216 -17.03 8.76 17.61
N CYS A 217 -16.65 9.59 18.59
CA CYS A 217 -17.66 10.26 19.39
C CYS A 217 -17.36 11.74 19.70
N GLN A 218 -16.24 12.30 19.22
CA GLN A 218 -15.90 13.73 19.31
C GLN A 218 -16.54 14.61 18.21
N LYS A 219 -17.68 14.17 17.64
CA LYS A 219 -18.51 14.98 16.75
C LYS A 219 -19.75 15.48 17.47
#